data_AF-A0A7J7INY3-F1
#
_entry.id   AF-A0A7J7INY3-F1
#
_cell.length_a   1.000
_cell.length_b   1.000
_cell.length_c   1.000
_cell.angle_alpha   90.00
_cell.angle_beta   90.00
_cell.angle_gamma   90.00
#
_symmetry.space_group_name_H-M   'P 1'
#
loop_
_entity.id
_entity.type
_entity.pdbx_description
1 polymer ?
#
loop_
_entity_poly.entity_id
_entity_poly.type
_entity_poly.pdbx_seq_one_letter_code
_entity_poly.pdbx_strand_id
1 'polypeptide(L)'
;MWQSFERFSRSRTSVRFAVDDGTAVAKAQCTGSLSKVVCQSTVGAPGRAHSPELKVGALVHCSGRVDWYEGECICMVEQMQIFSSNENVHAEVLWWKRVIDRQRQLATAQGRPISMQIDKST
;
A
#
# COMPACT_ATOMS: atom_id res chain seq x y z
N MET A 1 3.21 10.96 -36.28
CA MET A 1 4.64 10.68 -36.04
C MET A 1 4.76 10.25 -34.58
N TRP A 2 4.50 8.98 -34.28
CA TRP A 2 4.56 8.42 -32.92
C TRP A 2 5.94 7.78 -32.75
N GLN A 3 6.82 8.43 -32.00
CA GLN A 3 8.13 7.89 -31.70
C GLN A 3 8.02 6.87 -30.55
N SER A 4 8.39 5.63 -30.88
CA SER A 4 9.21 4.74 -30.05
C SER A 4 8.60 4.25 -28.73
N PHE A 5 7.69 3.26 -28.85
CA PHE A 5 7.45 2.24 -27.82
C PHE A 5 8.67 1.30 -27.74
N GLU A 6 9.82 1.81 -27.30
CA GLU A 6 10.96 0.96 -27.00
C GLU A 6 10.87 0.42 -25.56
N ARG A 7 10.69 -0.90 -25.50
CA ARG A 7 11.28 -1.83 -24.52
C ARG A 7 10.66 -1.88 -23.11
N PHE A 8 9.63 -2.70 -23.00
CA PHE A 8 9.44 -3.57 -21.82
C PHE A 8 9.37 -5.05 -22.22
N SER A 9 10.36 -5.51 -23.01
CA SER A 9 10.60 -6.95 -23.22
C SER A 9 11.73 -7.41 -22.30
N ARG A 10 11.38 -7.85 -21.09
CA ARG A 10 12.01 -8.94 -20.32
C ARG A 10 10.98 -9.37 -19.28
N SER A 11 10.47 -10.60 -19.40
CA SER A 11 9.56 -11.26 -18.46
C SER A 11 9.74 -10.78 -17.02
N ARG A 12 8.91 -9.82 -16.59
CA ARG A 12 8.80 -9.41 -15.19
C ARG A 12 7.51 -10.03 -14.72
N THR A 13 7.60 -11.11 -13.94
CA THR A 13 6.45 -11.62 -13.21
C THR A 13 5.81 -10.46 -12.48
N SER A 14 4.55 -10.18 -12.79
CA SER A 14 3.77 -9.14 -12.13
C SER A 14 2.58 -9.80 -11.47
N VAL A 15 2.40 -9.54 -10.18
CA VAL A 15 1.23 -10.03 -9.45
C VAL A 15 0.29 -8.85 -9.26
N ARG A 16 -0.93 -8.99 -9.77
CA ARG A 16 -2.03 -8.05 -9.57
C ARG A 16 -3.02 -8.64 -8.60
N PHE A 17 -3.49 -7.83 -7.67
CA PHE A 17 -4.48 -8.22 -6.67
C PHE A 17 -5.33 -7.02 -6.28
N ALA A 18 -6.47 -7.31 -5.67
CA ALA A 18 -7.37 -6.32 -5.12
C ALA A 18 -7.28 -6.39 -3.58
N VAL A 19 -7.28 -5.22 -2.94
CA VAL A 19 -7.28 -5.09 -1.48
C VAL A 19 -8.59 -4.44 -1.07
N ASP A 20 -9.36 -5.12 -0.23
CA ASP A 20 -10.56 -4.59 0.40
C ASP A 20 -10.21 -4.30 1.86
N ASP A 21 -10.33 -3.04 2.27
CA ASP A 21 -10.13 -2.63 3.66
C ASP A 21 -11.44 -2.51 4.45
N GLY A 22 -12.59 -2.68 3.79
CA GLY A 22 -13.93 -2.47 4.34
C GLY A 22 -14.52 -1.09 4.02
N THR A 23 -13.76 -0.19 3.39
CA THR A 23 -14.27 1.09 2.88
C THR A 23 -14.38 1.12 1.35
N ALA A 24 -13.42 0.51 0.66
CA ALA A 24 -13.40 0.38 -0.79
C ALA A 24 -12.45 -0.74 -1.22
N VAL A 25 -12.45 -1.04 -2.52
CA VAL A 25 -11.52 -1.99 -3.13
C VAL A 25 -10.47 -1.23 -3.94
N ALA A 26 -9.19 -1.38 -3.57
CA ALA A 26 -8.06 -0.82 -4.27
C ALA A 26 -7.34 -1.86 -5.15
N LYS A 27 -6.92 -1.46 -6.35
CA LYS A 27 -6.08 -2.27 -7.23
C LYS A 27 -4.62 -2.12 -6.84
N ALA A 28 -3.89 -3.23 -6.77
CA ALA A 28 -2.47 -3.24 -6.44
C ALA A 28 -1.67 -4.12 -7.42
N GLN A 29 -0.43 -3.71 -7.70
CA GLN A 29 0.49 -4.45 -8.55
C GLN A 29 1.89 -4.50 -7.94
N CYS A 30 2.41 -5.71 -7.78
CA CYS A 30 3.83 -5.96 -7.50
C CYS A 30 4.57 -6.25 -8.81
N THR A 31 5.73 -5.64 -9.02
CA THR A 31 6.62 -6.00 -10.14
C THR A 31 7.81 -6.81 -9.64
N GLY A 32 8.02 -8.01 -10.19
CA GLY A 32 9.07 -8.94 -9.78
C GLY A 32 8.54 -10.10 -8.94
N SER A 33 9.46 -10.91 -8.40
CA SER A 33 9.11 -12.01 -7.50
C SER A 33 8.49 -11.48 -6.20
N LEU A 34 7.38 -12.07 -5.75
CA LEU A 34 6.76 -11.76 -4.45
C LEU A 34 7.77 -11.85 -3.30
N SER A 35 8.70 -12.80 -3.36
CA SER A 35 9.77 -12.95 -2.37
C SER A 35 10.69 -11.73 -2.23
N LYS A 36 10.75 -10.84 -3.24
CA LYS A 36 11.53 -9.60 -3.20
C LYS A 36 10.75 -8.43 -2.59
N VAL A 37 9.42 -8.53 -2.57
CA VAL A 37 8.51 -7.48 -2.10
C VAL A 37 7.99 -7.79 -0.69
N VAL A 38 7.91 -9.08 -0.34
CA VAL A 38 7.46 -9.54 0.97
C VAL A 38 8.56 -9.35 2.01
N CYS A 39 8.36 -8.41 2.93
CA CYS A 39 9.09 -8.30 4.18
C CYS A 39 8.56 -9.36 5.13
N GLN A 40 9.36 -10.39 5.43
CA GLN A 40 8.99 -11.38 6.45
C GLN A 40 8.96 -10.70 7.83
N SER A 41 7.82 -10.78 8.52
CA SER A 41 7.71 -10.33 9.90
C SER A 41 8.38 -11.37 10.81
N THR A 42 9.53 -11.03 11.37
CA THR A 42 10.20 -11.82 12.40
C THR A 42 9.63 -11.45 13.77
N VAL A 43 8.46 -11.97 14.13
CA VAL A 43 8.05 -12.00 15.54
C VAL A 43 7.43 -13.36 15.84
N GLY A 44 8.20 -14.24 16.50
CA GLY A 44 7.68 -15.41 17.22
C GLY A 44 7.74 -16.75 16.47
N ALA A 45 8.59 -17.63 17.01
CA ALA A 45 8.63 -19.10 16.88
C ALA A 45 9.47 -19.71 15.73
N PRO A 46 10.59 -20.38 16.04
CA PRO A 46 11.27 -21.29 15.13
C PRO A 46 10.50 -22.61 15.09
N GLY A 47 9.44 -22.66 14.27
CA GLY A 47 8.64 -23.86 14.09
C GLY A 47 7.96 -23.84 12.74
N ARG A 48 8.56 -24.53 11.75
CA ARG A 48 8.09 -24.65 10.35
C ARG A 48 7.60 -23.32 9.76
N ALA A 49 8.52 -22.54 9.20
CA ALA A 49 8.22 -21.37 8.40
C ALA A 49 7.26 -21.72 7.25
N HIS A 50 5.95 -21.64 7.47
CA HIS A 50 4.99 -21.47 6.40
C HIS A 50 5.30 -20.12 5.79
N SER A 51 5.94 -20.14 4.61
CA SER A 51 6.10 -18.93 3.81
C SER A 51 4.71 -18.34 3.64
N PRO A 52 4.44 -17.11 4.10
CA PRO A 52 3.12 -16.56 3.98
C PRO A 52 2.80 -16.41 2.49
N GLU A 53 1.71 -17.06 2.07
CA GLU A 53 1.29 -17.12 0.68
C GLU A 53 0.21 -16.07 0.43
N LEU A 54 0.36 -15.32 -0.66
CA LEU A 54 -0.66 -14.38 -1.09
C LEU A 54 -1.83 -15.16 -1.68
N LYS A 55 -2.93 -15.24 -0.94
CA LYS A 55 -4.18 -15.88 -1.34
C LYS A 55 -5.37 -15.02 -0.98
N VAL A 56 -6.53 -15.31 -1.56
CA VAL A 56 -7.78 -14.64 -1.20
C VAL A 56 -8.05 -14.78 0.29
N GLY A 57 -8.42 -13.67 0.94
CA GLY A 57 -8.63 -13.60 2.39
C GLY A 57 -7.35 -13.47 3.23
N ALA A 58 -6.17 -13.39 2.60
CA ALA A 58 -4.96 -13.03 3.32
C ALA A 58 -5.01 -11.56 3.75
N LEU A 59 -4.70 -11.28 5.01
CA LEU A 59 -4.46 -9.92 5.46
C LEU A 59 -3.08 -9.48 5.01
N VAL A 60 -3.01 -8.32 4.38
CA VAL A 60 -1.77 -7.73 3.88
C VAL A 60 -1.60 -6.30 4.36
N HIS A 61 -0.37 -5.92 4.61
CA HIS A 61 0.04 -4.52 4.63
C HIS A 61 0.90 -4.29 3.39
N CYS A 62 0.50 -3.38 2.53
CA CYS A 62 1.25 -3.00 1.35
C CYS A 62 1.49 -1.49 1.33
N SER A 63 2.71 -1.10 0.97
CA SER A 63 3.08 0.29 0.75
C SER A 63 3.77 0.45 -0.60
N GLY A 64 3.64 1.65 -1.17
CA GLY A 64 4.15 1.97 -2.48
C GLY A 64 3.61 3.30 -2.96
N ARG A 65 3.66 3.49 -4.27
CA ARG A 65 3.21 4.72 -4.93
C ARG A 65 1.88 4.50 -5.62
N VAL A 66 1.05 5.54 -5.64
CA VAL A 66 -0.19 5.57 -6.43
C VAL A 66 0.13 6.01 -7.85
N ASP A 67 -0.37 5.28 -8.83
CA ASP A 67 -0.20 5.54 -10.26
C ASP A 67 -1.56 5.48 -10.97
N TRP A 68 -1.65 6.09 -12.16
CA TRP A 68 -2.84 6.07 -13.01
C TRP A 68 -2.55 5.26 -14.27
N TYR A 69 -3.30 4.17 -14.47
CA TYR A 69 -3.15 3.29 -15.61
C TYR A 69 -4.50 3.02 -16.25
N GLU A 70 -4.65 3.37 -17.53
CA GLU A 70 -5.88 3.17 -18.32
C GLU A 70 -7.14 3.78 -17.67
N GLY A 71 -6.99 4.92 -16.99
CA GLY A 71 -8.09 5.61 -16.30
C GLY A 71 -8.38 5.08 -14.89
N GLU A 72 -7.62 4.09 -14.43
CA GLU A 72 -7.78 3.46 -13.12
C GLU A 72 -6.63 3.84 -12.19
N CYS A 73 -6.96 4.06 -10.91
CA CYS A 73 -5.98 4.28 -9.86
C CYS A 73 -5.43 2.92 -9.39
N ILE A 74 -4.11 2.75 -9.41
CA ILE A 74 -3.43 1.53 -8.99
C ILE A 74 -2.28 1.81 -8.02
N CYS A 75 -2.17 1.00 -6.96
CA CYS A 75 -1.03 1.02 -6.07
C CYS A 75 0.10 0.16 -6.66
N MET A 76 1.22 0.80 -7.02
CA MET A 76 2.45 0.13 -7.40
C MET A 76 3.22 -0.23 -6.13
N VAL A 77 3.11 -1.49 -5.73
CA VAL A 77 3.60 -1.99 -4.43
C VAL A 77 5.12 -2.14 -4.45
N GLU A 78 5.76 -1.52 -3.46
CA GLU A 78 7.21 -1.53 -3.27
C GLU A 78 7.59 -2.40 -2.06
N GLN A 79 6.74 -2.45 -1.04
CA GLN A 79 6.90 -3.31 0.13
C GLN A 79 5.56 -3.94 0.50
N MET A 80 5.59 -5.20 0.91
CA MET A 80 4.41 -5.95 1.34
C MET A 80 4.74 -6.81 2.55
N GLN A 81 3.77 -6.97 3.44
CA GLN A 81 3.81 -7.92 4.53
C GLN A 81 2.49 -8.69 4.50
N ILE A 82 2.57 -10.01 4.63
CA ILE A 82 1.39 -10.88 4.70
C ILE A 82 1.31 -11.40 6.14
N PHE A 83 0.17 -11.20 6.79
CA PHE A 83 -0.03 -11.59 8.19
C PHE A 83 -0.50 -13.03 8.31
N SER A 84 -0.11 -13.68 9.41
CA SER A 84 -0.60 -15.01 9.76
C SER A 84 -2.00 -14.92 10.40
N SER A 85 -2.82 -15.96 10.24
CA SER A 85 -4.23 -15.97 10.68
C SER A 85 -4.45 -15.58 12.15
N ASN A 86 -3.46 -15.82 13.01
CA ASN A 86 -3.57 -15.58 14.45
C ASN A 86 -3.37 -14.10 14.83
N GLU A 87 -2.85 -13.27 13.93
CA GLU A 87 -2.54 -11.85 14.16
C GLU A 87 -3.52 -10.90 13.46
N ASN A 88 -4.40 -11.43 12.60
CA ASN A 88 -5.18 -10.65 11.64
C ASN A 88 -6.07 -9.59 12.30
N VAL A 89 -6.92 -9.99 13.25
CA VAL A 89 -7.91 -9.09 13.87
C VAL A 89 -7.22 -7.98 14.65
N HIS A 90 -6.16 -8.31 15.39
CA HIS A 90 -5.45 -7.31 16.18
C HIS A 90 -4.69 -6.32 15.28
N ALA A 91 -4.04 -6.80 14.22
CA ALA A 91 -3.35 -5.97 13.24
C ALA A 91 -4.31 -5.01 12.53
N GLU A 92 -5.49 -5.48 12.10
CA GLU A 92 -6.52 -4.66 11.46
C GLU A 92 -7.06 -3.57 12.40
N VAL A 93 -7.38 -3.91 13.65
CA VAL A 93 -7.89 -2.92 14.62
C VAL A 93 -6.85 -1.83 14.89
N LEU A 94 -5.58 -2.20 15.06
CA LEU A 94 -4.51 -1.24 15.25
C LEU A 94 -4.30 -0.36 14.01
N TRP A 95 -4.43 -0.93 12.81
CA TRP A 95 -4.37 -0.18 11.56
C TRP A 95 -5.50 0.85 11.49
N TRP A 96 -6.75 0.44 11.70
CA TRP A 96 -7.92 1.32 11.66
C TRP A 96 -7.82 2.45 12.68
N LYS A 97 -7.34 2.17 13.89
CA LYS A 97 -7.08 3.20 14.89
C LYS A 97 -6.10 4.26 14.37
N ARG A 98 -4.97 3.84 13.77
CA ARG A 98 -3.98 4.77 13.20
C ARG A 98 -4.56 5.61 12.05
N VAL A 99 -5.34 5.01 11.17
CA VAL A 99 -5.99 5.72 10.05
C VAL A 99 -6.95 6.79 10.58
N ILE A 100 -7.83 6.45 11.52
CA ILE A 100 -8.80 7.38 12.10
C ILE A 100 -8.09 8.54 12.81
N ASP A 101 -7.07 8.24 13.63
CA ASP A 101 -6.31 9.27 14.33
C ASP A 101 -5.58 10.20 13.36
N ARG A 102 -5.01 9.66 12.28
CA ARG A 102 -4.35 10.46 11.23
C ARG A 102 -5.34 11.35 10.49
N GLN A 103 -6.52 10.85 10.13
CA GLN A 103 -7.55 11.65 9.44
C GLN A 103 -8.05 12.79 10.33
N ARG A 104 -8.25 12.55 11.63
CA ARG A 104 -8.59 13.60 12.60
C ARG A 104 -7.53 14.70 12.67
N GLN A 105 -6.25 14.32 12.70
CA GLN A 105 -5.13 15.28 12.68
C GLN A 105 -5.12 16.13 11.41
N LEU A 106 -5.29 15.51 10.24
CA LEU A 106 -5.31 16.20 8.95
C LEU A 106 -6.49 17.17 8.83
N ALA A 107 -7.69 16.75 9.24
CA ALA A 107 -8.87 17.61 9.24
C ALA A 107 -8.69 18.84 10.14
N THR A 108 -8.08 18.66 11.32
CA THR A 108 -7.78 19.76 12.25
C THR A 108 -6.72 20.72 11.69
N ALA A 109 -5.72 20.18 11.00
CA ALA A 109 -4.67 20.98 10.38
C ALA A 109 -5.18 21.80 9.19
N GLN A 110 -6.10 21.25 8.39
CA GLN A 110 -6.74 21.94 7.26
C GLN A 110 -7.74 23.02 7.69
N GLY A 111 -8.25 22.95 8.92
CA GLY A 111 -9.11 23.98 9.51
C GLY A 111 -8.37 25.22 10.03
N ARG A 112 -7.03 25.27 9.99
CA ARG A 112 -6.26 26.49 10.28
C ARG A 112 -6.01 27.25 8.96
N PRO A 113 -6.52 28.48 8.79
CA PRO A 113 -6.18 29.28 7.62
C PRO A 113 -4.66 29.46 7.59
N ILE A 114 -4.04 29.17 6.44
CA ILE A 114 -2.68 29.60 6.16
C ILE A 114 -2.73 31.12 6.15
N SER A 115 -2.32 31.75 7.25
CA SER A 115 -2.14 33.20 7.28
C SER A 115 -0.98 33.55 6.36
N MET A 116 -1.27 33.77 5.08
CA MET A 116 -0.37 34.55 4.24
C MET A 116 -0.36 35.97 4.82
N GLN A 117 0.64 36.26 5.66
CA GLN A 117 1.05 37.64 5.90
C GLN A 117 1.61 38.16 4.58
N ILE A 118 0.75 38.80 3.79
CA ILE A 118 1.21 39.66 2.70
C ILE A 118 1.79 40.88 3.39
N ASP A 119 3.12 40.92 3.47
CA ASP A 119 3.85 42.10 3.90
C ASP A 119 3.50 43.25 2.95
N LYS A 120 2.63 44.16 3.39
CA LYS A 120 2.38 45.42 2.69
C LYS A 120 3.47 46.41 3.06
N SER A 121 4.67 46.14 2.56
CA SER A 121 5.78 47.10 2.55
C SER A 121 5.95 47.63 1.13
N THR A 122 5.11 48.58 0.72
CA THR A 122 5.43 49.79 -0.09
C THR A 122 4.15 50.52 -0.48
#